data_AF-A0A7C1YJ99-F1
#
_entry.id   AF-A0A7C1YJ99-F1
#
_cell.length_a   1.000
_cell.length_b   1.000
_cell.length_c   1.000
_cell.angle_alpha   90.00
_cell.angle_beta   90.00
_cell.angle_gamma   90.00
#
_symmetry.space_group_name_H-M   'P 1'
#
loop_
_entity.id
_entity.type
_entity.pdbx_description
1 polymer ?
#
loop_
_entity_poly.entity_id
_entity_poly.type
_entity_poly.pdbx_seq_one_letter_code
_entity_poly.pdbx_strand_id
1 'polypeptide(L)'
;MCLMALLSTSPTFMLVHALHHLKVPSKLVHLFFFTYRYIHVIYTEFVRLNTAMKIRCFTPRTDLHTYRTYAYLVGMLLVRSYERSKRIYQSMLCRGFNGKFHTLYHFESRPKELVSAAAMTTFVLLIAIGQWLPLGKLITF
;
A
#
# COMPACT_ATOMS: atom_id res chain seq x y z
N MET A 1 2.10 -19.01 -3.29
CA MET A 1 2.96 -19.17 -2.09
C MET A 1 3.98 -18.04 -1.98
N CYS A 2 4.90 -17.83 -2.95
CA CYS A 2 5.90 -16.75 -2.87
C CYS A 2 5.30 -15.33 -2.77
N LEU A 3 4.19 -15.04 -3.46
CA LEU A 3 3.51 -13.74 -3.37
C LEU A 3 2.98 -13.44 -1.94
N MET A 4 2.40 -14.45 -1.28
CA MET A 4 1.86 -14.33 0.08
C MET A 4 2.98 -14.18 1.11
N ALA A 5 4.09 -14.92 0.95
CA ALA A 5 5.27 -14.75 1.78
C ALA A 5 5.87 -13.34 1.61
N LEU A 6 6.01 -12.84 0.38
CA LEU A 6 6.56 -11.51 0.12
C LEU A 6 5.70 -10.39 0.74
N LEU A 7 4.37 -10.49 0.63
CA LEU A 7 3.42 -9.54 1.21
C LEU A 7 3.41 -9.57 2.75
N SER A 8 3.74 -10.72 3.35
CA SER A 8 3.80 -10.92 4.80
C SER A 8 5.12 -10.41 5.40
N THR A 9 6.26 -10.65 4.73
CA THR A 9 7.60 -10.30 5.26
C THR A 9 8.08 -8.91 4.87
N SER A 10 7.52 -8.29 3.82
CA SER A 10 7.98 -6.98 3.35
C SER A 10 7.19 -5.85 4.01
N PRO A 11 7.83 -4.95 4.79
CA PRO A 11 7.16 -3.73 5.21
C PRO A 11 6.73 -2.93 3.96
N THR A 12 5.60 -2.24 4.03
CA THR A 12 4.99 -1.48 2.92
C THR A 12 5.96 -0.50 2.26
N PHE A 13 7.02 -0.10 2.97
CA PHE A 13 8.17 0.67 2.48
C PHE A 13 9.01 -0.02 1.40
N MET A 14 9.20 -1.35 1.43
CA MET A 14 9.97 -2.08 0.40
C MET A 14 9.24 -2.15 -0.94
N LEU A 15 7.90 -2.17 -0.91
CA LEU A 15 7.08 -2.07 -2.12
C LEU A 15 7.27 -0.70 -2.81
N VAL A 16 7.36 0.36 -2.01
CA VAL A 16 7.66 1.72 -2.49
C VAL A 16 9.08 1.82 -3.05
N HIS A 17 10.04 1.11 -2.46
CA HIS A 17 11.42 1.00 -2.95
C HIS A 17 11.47 0.34 -4.35
N ALA A 18 10.70 -0.73 -4.58
CA ALA A 18 10.59 -1.38 -5.89
C ALA A 18 9.92 -0.47 -6.96
N LEU A 19 8.89 0.29 -6.58
CA LEU A 19 8.23 1.27 -7.46
C LEU A 19 9.17 2.42 -7.86
N HIS A 20 10.07 2.85 -6.97
CA HIS A 20 11.07 3.87 -7.28
C HIS A 20 12.11 3.35 -8.29
N HIS A 21 12.56 2.10 -8.13
CA HIS A 21 13.50 1.46 -9.07
C HIS A 21 12.90 1.24 -10.48
N LEU A 22 11.56 1.28 -10.58
CA LEU A 22 10.82 1.25 -11.84
C LEU A 22 10.72 2.63 -12.53
N LYS A 23 11.46 3.65 -12.06
CA LYS A 23 11.53 5.00 -12.65
C LYS A 23 10.19 5.76 -12.62
N VAL A 24 9.35 5.46 -11.64
CA VAL A 24 8.02 6.07 -11.48
C VAL A 24 8.17 7.53 -11.01
N PRO A 25 7.41 8.48 -11.58
CA PRO A 25 7.51 9.88 -11.21
C PRO A 25 7.18 10.08 -9.72
N SER A 26 7.97 10.90 -9.03
CA SER A 26 7.90 11.14 -7.58
C SER A 26 6.49 11.51 -7.09
N LYS A 27 5.66 12.15 -7.92
CA LYS A 27 4.24 12.46 -7.60
C LYS A 27 3.43 11.20 -7.28
N LEU A 28 3.65 10.12 -8.02
CA LEU A 28 2.89 8.88 -7.91
C LEU A 28 3.28 8.13 -6.62
N VAL A 29 4.55 8.19 -6.22
CA VAL A 29 5.03 7.69 -4.94
C VAL A 29 4.37 8.41 -3.75
N HIS A 30 4.29 9.74 -3.79
CA HIS A 30 3.62 10.52 -2.74
C HIS A 30 2.12 10.21 -2.68
N LEU A 31 1.46 10.09 -3.83
CA LEU A 31 0.06 9.68 -3.90
C LEU A 31 -0.14 8.32 -3.23
N PHE A 32 0.71 7.33 -3.52
CA PHE A 32 0.65 6.03 -2.86
C PHE A 32 0.83 6.12 -1.34
N PHE A 33 1.79 6.90 -0.86
CA PHE A 33 2.01 7.08 0.58
C PHE A 33 0.80 7.72 1.27
N PHE A 34 0.22 8.76 0.66
CA PHE A 34 -1.02 9.36 1.16
C PHE A 34 -2.17 8.36 1.15
N THR A 35 -2.37 7.62 0.05
CA THR A 35 -3.41 6.59 -0.05
C THR A 35 -3.26 5.54 1.05
N TYR A 36 -2.05 5.04 1.28
CA TYR A 36 -1.77 4.08 2.36
C TYR A 36 -2.09 4.66 3.74
N ARG A 37 -1.66 5.89 4.04
CA ARG A 37 -1.98 6.53 5.33
C ARG A 37 -3.48 6.80 5.50
N TYR A 38 -4.17 7.16 4.42
CA TYR A 38 -5.59 7.53 4.47
C TYR A 38 -6.54 6.33 4.41
N ILE A 39 -6.10 5.15 3.93
CA ILE A 39 -6.96 3.96 3.91
C ILE A 39 -7.41 3.58 5.32
N HIS A 40 -6.50 3.66 6.31
CA HIS A 40 -6.81 3.37 7.70
C HIS A 40 -7.83 4.36 8.29
N VAL A 41 -7.71 5.63 7.92
CA VAL A 41 -8.63 6.69 8.35
C VAL A 41 -10.02 6.48 7.76
N ILE A 42 -10.11 6.21 6.45
CA ILE A 42 -11.39 5.96 5.77
C ILE A 42 -12.04 4.70 6.33
N TYR A 43 -11.26 3.66 6.60
CA TYR A 43 -11.75 2.44 7.22
C TYR A 43 -12.36 2.71 8.61
N THR A 44 -11.71 3.52 9.44
CA THR A 44 -12.24 3.89 10.76
C THR A 44 -13.57 4.64 10.63
N GLU A 45 -13.70 5.56 9.68
CA GLU A 45 -14.96 6.28 9.40
C GLU A 45 -16.05 5.34 8.88
N PHE A 46 -15.71 4.39 8.00
CA PHE A 46 -16.62 3.36 7.53
C PHE A 46 -17.16 2.51 8.69
N VAL A 47 -16.28 2.05 9.59
CA VAL A 47 -16.68 1.28 10.77
C VAL A 47 -17.63 2.09 11.65
N ARG A 48 -17.34 3.37 11.90
CA ARG A 48 -18.21 4.26 12.69
C ARG A 48 -19.60 4.41 12.07
N LEU A 49 -19.68 4.65 10.76
CA LEU A 49 -20.95 4.76 10.05
C LEU A 49 -21.72 3.44 10.07
N ASN A 50 -21.04 2.32 9.86
CA ASN A 50 -21.65 1.00 9.93
C ASN A 50 -22.20 0.69 11.32
N THR A 51 -21.46 1.01 12.38
CA THR A 51 -21.94 0.87 13.76
C THR A 51 -23.16 1.76 14.03
N ALA A 52 -23.17 3.00 13.54
CA ALA A 52 -24.32 3.88 13.67
C ALA A 52 -25.57 3.33 12.94
N MET A 53 -25.39 2.70 11.78
CA MET A 53 -26.50 2.01 11.10
C MET A 53 -27.03 0.83 11.92
N LYS A 54 -26.14 0.01 12.48
CA LYS A 54 -26.53 -1.14 13.34
C LYS A 54 -27.33 -0.70 14.57
N ILE A 55 -26.95 0.40 15.22
CA ILE A 55 -27.68 0.96 16.38
C ILE A 55 -29.09 1.41 16.00
N ARG A 56 -29.30 1.88 14.77
CA ARG A 56 -30.62 2.25 14.24
C ARG A 56 -31.46 1.03 13.82
N CYS A 57 -31.15 -0.16 14.34
CA CYS A 57 -31.80 -1.43 14.02
C CYS A 57 -31.81 -1.77 12.51
N PHE A 58 -30.80 -1.33 11.76
CA PHE A 58 -30.69 -1.71 10.35
C PHE A 58 -30.29 -3.18 10.21
N THR A 59 -31.20 -3.99 9.67
CA THR A 59 -30.92 -5.39 9.31
C THR A 59 -30.66 -5.49 7.81
N PRO A 60 -29.48 -5.98 7.36
CA PRO A 60 -29.21 -6.15 5.94
C PRO A 60 -30.13 -7.22 5.35
N ARG A 61 -31.01 -6.81 4.43
CA ARG A 61 -31.87 -7.70 3.63
C ARG A 61 -31.67 -7.41 2.14
N THR A 62 -31.90 -8.36 1.25
CA THR A 62 -31.86 -8.12 -0.21
C THR A 62 -33.13 -7.38 -0.68
N ASP A 63 -33.28 -6.16 -0.22
CA ASP A 63 -34.40 -5.26 -0.53
C ASP A 63 -33.87 -3.92 -1.07
N LEU A 64 -34.66 -3.21 -1.86
CA LEU A 64 -34.30 -1.94 -2.47
C LEU A 64 -33.92 -0.88 -1.40
N HIS A 65 -34.59 -0.95 -0.24
CA HIS A 65 -34.31 -0.10 0.92
C HIS A 65 -32.89 -0.31 1.48
N THR A 66 -32.40 -1.55 1.46
CA THR A 66 -31.04 -1.89 1.91
C THR A 66 -30.01 -1.29 0.97
N TYR A 67 -30.19 -1.44 -0.35
CA TYR A 67 -29.32 -0.83 -1.35
C TYR A 67 -29.30 0.70 -1.24
N ARG A 68 -30.46 1.33 -1.00
CA ARG A 68 -30.56 2.78 -0.76
C ARG A 68 -29.74 3.20 0.46
N THR A 69 -29.81 2.43 1.54
CA THR A 69 -29.06 2.70 2.77
C THR A 69 -27.55 2.58 2.55
N TYR A 70 -27.10 1.56 1.82
CA TYR A 70 -25.68 1.45 1.42
C TYR A 70 -25.23 2.58 0.50
N ALA A 71 -26.08 3.00 -0.44
CA ALA A 71 -25.79 4.15 -1.30
C ALA A 71 -25.61 5.44 -0.48
N TYR A 72 -26.45 5.67 0.55
CA TYR A 72 -26.26 6.79 1.47
C TYR A 72 -24.96 6.68 2.27
N LEU A 73 -24.60 5.49 2.76
CA LEU A 73 -23.34 5.29 3.47
C LEU A 73 -22.14 5.61 2.57
N VAL A 74 -22.11 5.07 1.34
CA VAL A 74 -21.02 5.31 0.40
C VAL A 74 -20.98 6.77 -0.03
N GLY A 75 -22.14 7.37 -0.30
CA GLY A 75 -22.25 8.79 -0.63
C GLY A 75 -21.71 9.68 0.48
N MET A 76 -22.06 9.40 1.75
CA MET A 76 -21.55 10.14 2.90
C MET A 76 -20.04 9.99 3.07
N LEU A 77 -19.49 8.79 2.86
CA LEU A 77 -18.05 8.54 2.90
C LEU A 77 -17.31 9.31 1.81
N LEU A 78 -17.87 9.35 0.59
CA LEU A 78 -17.27 10.08 -0.54
C LEU A 78 -17.26 11.58 -0.28
N VAL A 79 -18.37 12.15 0.20
CA VAL A 79 -18.43 13.58 0.55
C VAL A 79 -17.43 13.92 1.65
N ARG A 80 -17.34 13.09 2.70
CA ARG A 80 -16.38 13.29 3.79
C ARG A 80 -14.93 13.18 3.33
N SER A 81 -14.62 12.23 2.46
CA SER A 81 -13.25 12.05 1.94
C SER A 81 -12.84 13.21 1.03
N TYR A 82 -13.76 13.73 0.22
CA TYR A 82 -13.55 14.92 -0.61
C TYR A 82 -13.31 16.17 0.23
N GLU A 83 -14.14 16.44 1.24
CA GLU A 83 -13.95 17.59 2.12
C GLU A 83 -12.62 17.48 2.89
N ARG A 84 -12.22 16.26 3.27
CA ARG A 84 -10.92 16.01 3.90
C ARG A 84 -9.76 16.28 2.95
N SER A 85 -9.83 15.84 1.69
CA SER A 85 -8.77 16.09 0.70
C SER A 85 -8.60 17.59 0.47
N LYS A 86 -9.70 18.34 0.40
CA LYS A 86 -9.70 19.80 0.26
C LYS A 86 -9.02 20.48 1.45
N ARG A 87 -9.34 20.08 2.69
CA ARG A 87 -8.65 20.59 3.89
C ARG A 87 -7.16 20.30 3.91
N ILE A 88 -6.77 19.08 3.50
CA ILE A 88 -5.36 18.69 3.40
C ILE A 88 -4.66 19.57 2.37
N TYR A 89 -5.24 19.75 1.19
CA TYR A 89 -4.68 20.60 0.15
C TYR A 89 -4.52 22.06 0.60
N GLN A 90 -5.53 22.62 1.29
CA GLN A 90 -5.43 23.96 1.87
C GLN A 90 -4.29 24.05 2.90
N SER A 91 -4.13 23.05 3.77
CA SER A 91 -3.01 23.01 4.72
C SER A 91 -1.64 22.92 4.03
N MET A 92 -1.56 22.26 2.87
CA MET A 92 -0.34 22.23 2.07
C MET A 92 -0.05 23.61 1.48
N LEU A 93 -1.06 24.30 0.94
CA LEU A 93 -0.91 25.66 0.43
C LEU A 93 -0.41 26.63 1.51
N CYS A 94 -0.97 26.57 2.72
CA CYS A 94 -0.50 27.40 3.85
C CYS A 94 0.96 27.15 4.24
N ARG A 95 1.49 25.94 3.96
CA ARG A 95 2.90 25.58 4.20
C ARG A 95 3.83 25.99 3.05
N GLY A 96 3.34 26.73 2.06
CA GLY A 96 4.12 27.19 0.90
C GLY A 96 4.15 26.18 -0.25
N PHE A 97 3.12 25.34 -0.40
CA PHE A 97 3.06 24.37 -1.49
C PHE A 97 2.88 25.05 -2.86
N ASN A 98 3.95 25.05 -3.67
CA ASN A 98 4.02 25.76 -4.94
C ASN A 98 3.60 24.89 -6.15
N GLY A 99 2.63 23.97 -5.98
CA GLY A 99 2.17 23.04 -7.03
C GLY A 99 3.19 21.95 -7.43
N LYS A 100 4.42 22.04 -6.94
CA LYS A 100 5.47 21.03 -7.04
C LYS A 100 5.71 20.43 -5.66
N PHE A 101 5.43 19.13 -5.54
CA PHE A 101 5.88 18.33 -4.39
C PHE A 101 7.41 18.30 -4.41
N HIS A 102 8.04 19.21 -3.68
CA HIS A 102 9.48 19.18 -3.46
C HIS A 102 9.79 17.98 -2.58
N THR A 103 10.66 17.13 -3.11
CA THR A 103 11.13 15.89 -2.51
C THR A 103 11.81 16.19 -1.16
N LEU A 104 11.11 15.99 -0.03
CA LEU A 104 11.74 15.95 1.31
C LEU A 104 12.28 14.55 1.61
N TYR A 105 12.90 13.94 0.61
CA TYR A 105 13.67 12.72 0.76
C TYR A 105 14.77 12.73 -0.30
N HIS A 106 15.85 13.46 -0.01
CA HIS A 106 17.16 12.93 -0.34
C HIS A 106 17.34 11.68 0.52
N PHE A 107 16.89 10.54 0.04
CA PHE A 107 17.34 9.27 0.60
C PHE A 107 18.77 9.11 0.13
N GLU A 108 19.69 9.38 1.05
CA GLU A 108 21.08 8.96 0.90
C GLU A 108 21.08 7.46 0.60
N SER A 109 21.72 7.10 -0.51
CA SER A 109 22.07 5.73 -0.84
C SER A 109 22.87 5.14 0.33
N ARG A 110 22.20 4.45 1.25
CA ARG A 110 22.89 3.79 2.36
C ARG A 110 23.61 2.57 1.78
N PRO A 111 24.92 2.41 1.99
CA PRO A 111 25.69 1.27 1.47
C PRO A 111 25.17 -0.10 1.97
N LYS A 112 24.31 -0.09 3.00
CA LYS A 112 23.60 -1.28 3.51
C LYS A 112 22.59 -1.85 2.51
N GLU A 113 22.01 -1.06 1.61
CA GLU A 113 21.10 -1.56 0.57
C GLU A 113 21.85 -2.39 -0.48
N LEU A 114 23.07 -1.97 -0.84
CA LEU A 114 23.94 -2.71 -1.77
C LEU A 114 24.37 -4.06 -1.18
N VAL A 115 24.68 -4.09 0.12
CA VAL A 115 25.00 -5.34 0.83
C VAL A 115 23.79 -6.28 0.87
N SER A 116 22.59 -5.76 1.12
CA SER A 116 21.37 -6.59 1.10
C SER A 116 21.03 -7.11 -0.30
N ALA A 117 21.25 -6.31 -1.35
CA ALA A 117 21.04 -6.73 -2.73
C ALA A 117 22.05 -7.81 -3.14
N ALA A 118 23.33 -7.66 -2.75
CA ALA A 118 24.37 -8.65 -2.98
C ALA A 118 24.12 -9.97 -2.22
N ALA A 119 23.63 -9.89 -0.98
CA ALA A 119 23.25 -11.07 -0.21
C ALA A 119 22.06 -11.82 -0.87
N MET A 120 21.10 -11.08 -1.40
CA MET A 120 19.95 -11.67 -2.10
C MET A 120 20.36 -12.35 -3.42
N THR A 121 21.21 -11.70 -4.22
CA THR A 121 21.69 -12.27 -5.49
C THR A 121 22.59 -13.48 -5.26
N THR A 122 23.48 -13.44 -4.26
CA THR A 122 24.31 -14.60 -3.89
C THR A 122 23.47 -15.78 -3.40
N PHE A 123 22.43 -15.55 -2.60
CA PHE A 123 21.53 -16.61 -2.16
C PHE A 123 20.77 -17.27 -3.33
N VAL A 124 20.28 -16.48 -4.28
CA VAL A 124 19.62 -17.00 -5.50
C VAL A 124 20.61 -17.80 -6.37
N LEU A 125 21.84 -17.31 -6.52
CA LEU A 125 22.89 -18.02 -7.26
C LEU A 125 23.28 -19.34 -6.59
N LEU A 126 23.36 -19.40 -5.25
CA LEU A 126 23.63 -20.65 -4.52
C LEU A 126 22.53 -21.69 -4.74
N ILE A 127 21.26 -21.27 -4.75
CA ILE A 127 20.14 -22.17 -5.06
C ILE A 127 20.20 -22.64 -6.51
N ALA A 128 20.50 -21.75 -7.45
CA ALA A 128 20.62 -22.09 -8.87
C ALA A 128 21.80 -23.04 -9.14
N ILE A 129 22.94 -22.84 -8.48
CA ILE A 129 24.12 -23.71 -8.56
C ILE A 129 23.83 -25.06 -7.90
N GLY A 130 23.09 -25.08 -6.78
CA GLY A 130 22.62 -26.31 -6.14
C GLY A 130 21.65 -27.13 -6.99
N GLN A 131 20.86 -26.47 -7.86
CA GLN A 131 20.03 -27.15 -8.86
C GLN A 131 20.83 -27.64 -10.08
N TRP A 132 21.92 -26.93 -10.43
CA TRP A 132 22.79 -27.29 -11.55
C TRP A 132 23.87 -28.32 -11.21
N LEU A 133 24.20 -28.52 -9.93
CA LEU A 133 25.02 -29.66 -9.52
C LEU A 133 24.17 -30.93 -9.64
N PRO A 134 24.48 -31.81 -10.60
CA PRO A 134 23.66 -32.96 -10.90
C PRO A 134 23.70 -33.95 -9.72
N LEU A 135 22.60 -34.05 -8.98
CA LEU A 135 22.16 -35.29 -8.33
C LEU A 135 21.74 -36.34 -9.39
N GLY A 136 22.52 -36.44 -10.47
CA GLY A 136 22.30 -37.30 -11.63
C GLY A 136 23.35 -38.40 -11.74
N LYS A 137 23.90 -38.90 -10.63
CA LYS A 137 24.83 -40.05 -10.69
C LYS A 137 24.86 -41.03 -9.52
N LEU A 138 23.87 -41.10 -8.61
CA LEU A 138 23.97 -42.09 -7.51
C LEU A 138 22.66 -42.61 -6.87
N ILE A 139 21.52 -42.59 -7.55
CA ILE A 139 20.35 -43.42 -7.15
C ILE A 139 19.69 -44.02 -8.39
N THR A 140 20.49 -44.80 -9.12
CA THR A 140 19.98 -45.93 -9.91
C THR A 140 20.55 -47.17 -9.23
N PHE A 141 19.93 -47.57 -8.12
CA PHE A 141 19.87 -48.93 -7.55
C PHE A 141 18.97 -48.86 -6.31
#